data_AF-A0A9E3C024-F1
#
_entry.id   AF-A0A9E3C024-F1
#
_cell.length_a   1.000
_cell.length_b   1.000
_cell.length_c   1.000
_cell.angle_alpha   90.00
_cell.angle_beta   90.00
_cell.angle_gamma   90.00
#
_symmetry.space_group_name_H-M   'P 1'
#
loop_
_entity.id
_entity.type
_entity.pdbx_description
1 polymer ?
#
loop_
_entity_poly.entity_id
_entity_poly.type
_entity_poly.pdbx_seq_one_letter_code
_entity_poly.pdbx_strand_id
1 'polypeptide(L)'
;MKRIALSGVLFALLTLPALGDPPLPPDVPPGHWAAASVRRVTARKLMVGKPDGKFHGNAPVTRYELAVTLDRLVRDMEAAHKPLSAAPDRPVRFRKPLPPGVQSALGHLVGGGFLPARSPLVIKDGGRPVTAQETADALSQVIIRLSDRSLPPQKDQ
;
A
#
# COMPACT_ATOMS: atom_id res chain seq x y z
N MET A 1 63.45 2.13 21.25
CA MET A 1 62.07 2.34 21.76
C MET A 1 61.20 2.78 20.59
N LYS A 2 60.05 2.12 20.37
CA LYS A 2 59.33 2.03 19.10
C LYS A 2 58.52 3.31 18.79
N ARG A 3 58.72 3.92 17.62
CA ARG A 3 57.85 4.96 17.04
C ARG A 3 56.64 4.24 16.43
N ILE A 4 55.51 4.20 17.15
CA ILE A 4 54.28 3.64 16.61
C ILE A 4 53.68 4.68 15.66
N ALA A 5 53.87 4.46 14.36
CA ALA A 5 53.13 5.14 13.31
C ALA A 5 51.66 4.71 13.43
N LEU A 6 50.83 5.59 13.97
CA LEU A 6 49.37 5.45 13.95
C LEU A 6 48.83 6.39 12.87
N SER A 7 49.14 6.07 11.62
CA SER A 7 48.58 6.75 10.46
C SER A 7 48.11 5.65 9.51
N GLY A 8 46.80 5.51 9.32
CA GLY A 8 46.28 4.54 8.35
C GLY A 8 44.90 3.94 8.60
N VAL A 9 44.14 4.34 9.62
CA VAL A 9 42.76 3.87 9.78
C VAL A 9 41.84 5.03 10.22
N LEU A 10 41.63 6.00 9.33
CA LEU A 10 40.57 7.01 9.52
C LEU A 10 39.94 7.45 8.19
N PHE A 11 39.85 6.55 7.21
CA PHE A 11 39.26 6.89 5.90
C PHE A 11 38.12 5.96 5.45
N ALA A 12 37.51 5.21 6.37
CA ALA A 12 36.43 4.28 6.01
C ALA A 12 35.31 4.21 7.04
N LEU A 13 34.93 5.36 7.61
CA LEU A 13 33.81 5.38 8.56
C LEU A 13 33.01 6.69 8.54
N LEU A 14 32.54 7.13 7.36
CA LEU A 14 31.35 7.97 7.28
C LEU A 14 30.79 8.15 5.86
N THR A 15 30.57 7.08 5.10
CA THR A 15 29.52 7.16 4.06
C THR A 15 28.20 6.83 4.72
N LEU A 16 27.71 7.70 5.62
CA LEU A 16 26.27 7.71 5.87
C LEU A 16 25.66 8.08 4.52
N PRO A 17 24.81 7.24 3.91
CA PRO A 17 23.98 7.75 2.85
C PRO A 17 23.24 8.94 3.48
N ALA A 18 23.34 10.11 2.85
CA ALA A 18 22.49 11.23 3.20
C ALA A 18 21.06 10.71 3.36
N LEU A 19 20.29 11.23 4.30
CA LEU A 19 18.84 11.04 4.38
C LEU A 19 18.23 11.64 3.11
N GLY A 20 18.45 10.96 1.99
CA GLY A 20 17.93 11.27 0.69
C GLY A 20 16.58 10.62 0.56
N ASP A 21 15.77 11.24 -0.28
CA ASP A 21 14.51 10.68 -0.74
C ASP A 21 14.66 9.19 -1.12
N PRO A 22 13.71 8.31 -0.73
CA PRO A 22 13.72 6.92 -1.15
C PRO A 22 13.93 6.82 -2.67
N PRO A 23 14.72 5.84 -3.14
CA PRO A 23 15.04 5.74 -4.56
C PRO A 23 13.77 5.57 -5.40
N LEU A 24 13.73 6.21 -6.57
CA LEU A 24 12.67 5.98 -7.54
C LEU A 24 12.85 4.61 -8.21
N PRO A 25 11.75 3.95 -8.59
CA PRO A 25 11.81 2.87 -9.55
C PRO A 25 12.54 3.31 -10.83
N PRO A 26 13.31 2.41 -11.47
CA PRO A 26 14.24 2.77 -12.55
C PRO A 26 13.54 3.30 -13.82
N ASP A 27 12.25 3.01 -13.99
CA ASP A 27 11.42 3.46 -15.11
C ASP A 27 10.64 4.76 -14.83
N VAL A 28 10.88 5.41 -13.69
CA VAL A 28 10.26 6.68 -13.32
C VAL A 28 11.34 7.77 -13.22
N PRO A 29 11.52 8.60 -14.26
CA PRO A 29 12.52 9.66 -14.26
C PRO A 29 12.27 10.70 -13.16
N PRO A 30 13.31 11.32 -12.56
CA PRO A 30 13.14 12.32 -11.49
C PRO A 30 12.26 13.53 -11.86
N GLY A 31 12.23 13.92 -13.14
CA GLY A 31 11.39 15.01 -13.64
C GLY A 31 9.96 14.60 -14.02
N HIS A 32 9.59 13.33 -13.85
CA HIS A 32 8.24 12.88 -14.18
C HIS A 32 7.22 13.45 -13.19
N TRP A 33 6.06 13.91 -13.66
CA TRP A 33 5.02 14.54 -12.82
C TRP A 33 4.60 13.65 -11.63
N ALA A 34 4.61 12.33 -11.83
CA ALA A 34 4.25 11.36 -10.81
C ALA A 34 5.42 10.99 -9.87
N ALA A 35 6.65 11.43 -10.11
CA ALA A 35 7.84 10.96 -9.39
C ALA A 35 7.70 11.09 -7.88
N ALA A 36 7.30 12.26 -7.38
CA ALA A 36 7.09 12.48 -5.96
C ALA A 36 5.98 11.56 -5.39
N SER A 37 4.89 11.36 -6.14
CA SER A 37 3.78 10.50 -5.72
C SER A 37 4.18 9.02 -5.69
N VAL A 38 4.86 8.54 -6.73
CA VAL A 38 5.41 7.18 -6.81
C VAL A 38 6.33 6.93 -5.63
N ARG A 39 7.25 7.86 -5.34
CA ARG A 39 8.18 7.76 -4.21
C ARG A 39 7.44 7.57 -2.88
N ARG A 40 6.40 8.35 -2.62
CA ARG A 40 5.63 8.25 -1.36
C ARG A 40 4.94 6.89 -1.24
N VAL A 41 4.26 6.43 -2.29
CA VAL A 41 3.48 5.18 -2.21
C VAL A 41 4.37 3.93 -2.20
N THR A 42 5.54 3.96 -2.84
CA THR A 42 6.50 2.85 -2.79
C THR A 42 7.27 2.80 -1.47
N ALA A 43 7.68 3.94 -0.93
CA ALA A 43 8.36 4.02 0.36
C ALA A 43 7.49 3.49 1.51
N ARG A 44 6.18 3.77 1.46
CA ARG A 44 5.18 3.25 2.41
C ARG A 44 4.68 1.85 2.06
N LYS A 45 5.22 1.23 1.00
CA LYS A 45 4.83 -0.10 0.50
C LYS A 45 3.33 -0.23 0.16
N LEU A 46 2.65 0.89 -0.10
CA LEU A 46 1.24 0.91 -0.52
C LEU A 46 1.10 0.32 -1.92
N MET A 47 1.92 0.81 -2.85
CA MET A 47 2.09 0.24 -4.18
C MET A 47 3.48 -0.37 -4.31
N VAL A 48 3.57 -1.51 -4.99
CA VAL A 48 4.83 -2.20 -5.27
C VAL A 48 4.92 -2.38 -6.78
N GLY A 49 6.12 -2.22 -7.32
CA GLY A 49 6.38 -2.48 -8.73
C GLY A 49 6.14 -3.93 -9.13
N LYS A 50 6.30 -4.21 -10.41
CA LYS A 50 6.18 -5.56 -10.96
C LYS A 50 7.42 -6.41 -10.63
N PRO A 51 7.38 -7.74 -10.83
CA PRO A 51 8.52 -8.61 -10.55
C PRO A 51 9.82 -8.26 -11.29
N ASP A 52 9.74 -7.48 -12.38
CA ASP A 52 10.90 -6.96 -13.11
C ASP A 52 11.57 -5.75 -12.45
N GLY A 53 11.10 -5.34 -11.27
CA GLY A 53 11.65 -4.23 -10.49
C GLY A 53 11.21 -2.84 -10.95
N LYS A 54 10.34 -2.73 -11.95
CA LYS A 54 9.82 -1.48 -12.49
C LYS A 54 8.45 -1.13 -11.92
N PHE A 55 8.08 0.15 -11.96
CA PHE A 55 6.78 0.63 -11.49
C PHE A 55 5.66 0.42 -12.52
N HIS A 56 5.97 0.55 -13.81
CA HIS A 56 5.03 0.50 -14.94
C HIS A 56 3.93 1.57 -14.85
N GLY A 57 4.32 2.83 -14.66
CA GLY A 57 3.38 3.94 -14.41
C GLY A 57 2.35 4.22 -15.52
N ASN A 58 2.60 3.76 -16.75
CA ASN A 58 1.66 3.88 -17.88
C ASN A 58 0.78 2.65 -18.08
N ALA A 59 1.02 1.57 -17.34
CA ALA A 59 0.18 0.38 -17.42
C ALA A 59 -1.14 0.60 -16.66
N PRO A 60 -2.26 0.05 -17.15
CA PRO A 60 -3.51 0.10 -16.41
C PRO A 60 -3.38 -0.65 -15.09
N VAL A 61 -3.98 -0.09 -14.04
CA VAL A 61 -4.12 -0.75 -12.75
C VAL A 61 -5.20 -1.82 -12.85
N THR A 62 -4.92 -3.03 -12.38
CA THR A 62 -5.90 -4.12 -12.30
C THR A 62 -6.76 -3.99 -11.04
N ARG A 63 -7.95 -4.61 -11.03
CA ARG A 63 -8.81 -4.61 -9.84
C ARG A 63 -8.14 -5.25 -8.63
N TYR A 64 -7.34 -6.31 -8.83
CA TYR A 64 -6.55 -6.94 -7.78
C TYR A 64 -5.48 -6.01 -7.22
N GLU A 65 -4.81 -5.23 -8.07
CA GLU A 65 -3.83 -4.25 -7.62
C GLU A 65 -4.47 -3.13 -6.84
N LEU A 66 -5.63 -2.63 -7.29
CA LEU A 66 -6.38 -1.64 -6.55
C LEU A 66 -6.81 -2.21 -5.18
N ALA A 67 -7.37 -3.41 -5.13
CA ALA A 67 -7.78 -4.05 -3.88
C ALA A 67 -6.62 -4.21 -2.89
N VAL A 68 -5.46 -4.71 -3.34
CA VAL A 68 -4.28 -4.84 -2.49
C VAL A 68 -3.76 -3.46 -2.03
N THR A 69 -3.80 -2.46 -2.90
CA THR A 69 -3.37 -1.09 -2.56
C THR A 69 -4.28 -0.47 -1.51
N LEU A 70 -5.60 -0.63 -1.64
CA LEU A 70 -6.58 -0.14 -0.68
C LEU A 70 -6.45 -0.84 0.68
N ASP A 71 -6.25 -2.16 0.70
CA ASP A 71 -6.00 -2.91 1.93
C ASP A 71 -4.76 -2.40 2.67
N ARG A 72 -3.67 -2.16 1.93
CA ARG A 72 -2.44 -1.61 2.52
C ARG A 72 -2.63 -0.19 3.05
N LEU A 73 -3.39 0.64 2.34
CA LEU A 73 -3.74 1.98 2.81
C LEU A 73 -4.53 1.92 4.12
N VAL A 74 -5.57 1.09 4.17
CA VAL A 74 -6.38 0.88 5.38
C VAL A 74 -5.48 0.45 6.54
N ARG A 75 -4.67 -0.60 6.35
CA ARG A 75 -3.75 -1.10 7.39
C ARG A 75 -2.74 -0.07 7.85
N ASP A 76 -2.20 0.73 6.94
CA ASP A 76 -1.26 1.80 7.26
C ASP A 76 -1.92 2.90 8.12
N MET A 77 -3.18 3.24 7.83
CA MET A 77 -3.96 4.19 8.65
C MET A 77 -4.37 3.60 10.01
N GLU A 78 -4.74 2.33 10.04
CA GLU A 78 -5.04 1.56 11.26
C GLU A 78 -3.81 1.29 12.14
N ALA A 79 -2.61 1.31 11.57
CA ALA A 79 -1.38 1.24 12.35
C ALA A 79 -1.04 2.61 12.97
N ALA A 80 -1.39 3.70 12.29
CA ALA A 80 -1.17 5.07 12.76
C ALA A 80 -2.16 5.50 13.87
N HIS A 81 -3.33 4.88 13.96
CA HIS A 81 -4.35 5.13 14.98
C HIS A 81 -4.64 3.82 15.71
N LYS A 82 -4.63 3.79 17.05
CA LYS A 82 -4.89 2.59 17.91
C LYS A 82 -5.81 1.56 17.21
N PRO A 83 -5.43 0.27 17.14
CA PRO A 83 -5.93 -0.66 16.12
C PRO A 83 -7.46 -0.67 16.07
N LEU A 84 -7.99 -0.31 14.90
CA LEU A 84 -9.40 -0.43 14.54
C LEU A 84 -9.71 -1.92 14.35
N SER A 85 -9.70 -2.69 15.44
CA SER A 85 -9.98 -4.11 15.43
C SER A 85 -11.39 -4.38 14.90
N ALA A 86 -11.48 -5.17 13.84
CA ALA A 86 -12.05 -6.52 13.96
C ALA A 86 -11.64 -7.31 12.71
N ALA A 87 -10.88 -8.40 12.92
CA ALA A 87 -10.84 -9.47 11.93
C ALA A 87 -12.28 -9.94 11.67
N PRO A 88 -12.65 -10.32 10.43
CA PRO A 88 -13.99 -10.79 10.15
C PRO A 88 -14.38 -11.95 11.07
N ASP A 89 -15.56 -11.85 11.71
CA ASP A 89 -16.17 -12.94 12.49
C ASP A 89 -16.35 -14.24 11.68
N ARG A 90 -16.36 -14.13 10.34
CA ARG A 90 -16.42 -15.26 9.43
C ARG A 90 -15.48 -15.08 8.24
N PRO A 91 -14.61 -16.07 7.92
CA PRO A 91 -13.73 -15.97 6.77
C PRO A 91 -14.53 -15.82 5.48
N VAL A 92 -14.20 -14.79 4.70
CA VAL A 92 -14.78 -14.57 3.37
C VAL A 92 -14.38 -15.73 2.47
N ARG A 93 -15.37 -16.47 1.97
CA ARG A 93 -15.16 -17.64 1.10
C ARG A 93 -15.15 -17.21 -0.36
N PHE A 94 -13.98 -17.27 -0.98
CA PHE A 94 -13.86 -17.05 -2.42
C PHE A 94 -14.16 -18.33 -3.18
N ARG A 95 -15.05 -18.25 -4.18
CA ARG A 95 -15.44 -19.40 -5.01
C ARG A 95 -14.32 -19.93 -5.91
N LYS A 96 -13.26 -19.16 -6.14
CA LYS A 96 -12.08 -19.55 -6.94
C LYS A 96 -10.83 -19.20 -6.14
N PRO A 97 -9.75 -20.02 -6.20
CA PRO A 97 -8.47 -19.64 -5.62
C PRO A 97 -7.99 -18.31 -6.19
N LEU A 98 -7.66 -17.38 -5.30
CA LEU A 98 -7.06 -16.08 -5.63
C LEU A 98 -5.58 -16.11 -5.25
N PRO A 99 -4.73 -15.24 -5.83
CA PRO A 99 -3.39 -15.05 -5.30
C PRO A 99 -3.44 -14.78 -3.78
N PRO A 100 -2.58 -15.38 -2.95
CA PRO A 100 -2.70 -15.31 -1.49
C PRO A 100 -2.79 -13.88 -0.94
N GLY A 101 -1.98 -12.96 -1.50
CA GLY A 101 -2.01 -11.54 -1.12
C GLY A 101 -3.35 -10.85 -1.44
N VAL A 102 -3.96 -11.21 -2.58
CA VAL A 102 -5.28 -10.70 -3.00
C VAL A 102 -6.38 -11.27 -2.10
N GLN A 103 -6.30 -12.56 -1.77
CA GLN A 103 -7.25 -13.20 -0.86
C GLN A 103 -7.25 -12.55 0.52
N SER A 104 -6.06 -12.31 1.08
CA SER A 104 -5.91 -11.64 2.37
C SER A 104 -6.44 -10.21 2.33
N ALA A 105 -6.10 -9.46 1.29
CA ALA A 105 -6.54 -8.08 1.11
C ALA A 105 -8.07 -7.96 0.99
N LEU A 106 -8.69 -8.72 0.10
CA LEU A 106 -10.14 -8.71 -0.06
C LEU A 106 -10.86 -9.24 1.19
N GLY A 107 -10.30 -10.25 1.85
CA GLY A 107 -10.84 -10.77 3.11
C GLY A 107 -10.85 -9.70 4.20
N HIS A 108 -9.79 -8.90 4.31
CA HIS A 108 -9.71 -7.81 5.26
C HIS A 108 -10.64 -6.64 4.90
N LEU A 109 -10.65 -6.20 3.65
CA LEU A 109 -11.52 -5.11 3.20
C LEU A 109 -13.01 -5.45 3.38
N VAL A 110 -13.42 -6.67 3.00
CA VAL A 110 -14.81 -7.11 3.18
C VAL A 110 -15.11 -7.37 4.66
N GLY A 111 -14.20 -8.02 5.37
CA GLY A 111 -14.37 -8.33 6.79
C GLY A 111 -14.42 -7.12 7.71
N GLY A 112 -13.63 -6.09 7.39
CA GLY A 112 -13.63 -4.79 8.05
C GLY A 112 -14.78 -3.88 7.59
N GLY A 113 -15.62 -4.32 6.66
CA GLY A 113 -16.73 -3.52 6.14
C GLY A 113 -16.30 -2.30 5.35
N PHE A 114 -15.10 -2.31 4.77
CA PHE A 114 -14.61 -1.29 3.84
C PHE A 114 -15.11 -1.52 2.42
N LEU A 115 -15.41 -2.77 2.05
CA LEU A 115 -16.04 -3.13 0.78
C LEU A 115 -17.20 -4.12 1.00
N PRO A 116 -18.30 -4.06 0.24
CA PRO A 116 -19.32 -5.08 0.26
C PRO A 116 -18.83 -6.33 -0.50
N ALA A 117 -19.34 -7.51 -0.11
CA ALA A 117 -18.99 -8.77 -0.78
C ALA A 117 -19.36 -8.82 -2.28
N ARG A 118 -20.28 -7.95 -2.72
CA ARG A 118 -20.68 -7.79 -4.13
C ARG A 118 -19.85 -6.77 -4.91
N SER A 119 -18.83 -6.18 -4.29
CA SER A 119 -17.98 -5.19 -4.94
C SER A 119 -17.35 -5.76 -6.22
N PRO A 120 -17.23 -4.96 -7.30
CA PRO A 120 -16.51 -5.35 -8.51
C PRO A 120 -15.07 -5.81 -8.25
N LEU A 121 -14.43 -5.33 -7.19
CA LEU A 121 -13.07 -5.74 -6.82
C LEU A 121 -12.99 -7.16 -6.24
N VAL A 122 -14.12 -7.71 -5.77
CA VAL A 122 -14.23 -9.06 -5.19
C VAL A 122 -14.50 -10.12 -6.28
N ILE A 123 -14.73 -9.69 -7.53
CA ILE A 123 -15.10 -10.55 -8.66
C ILE A 123 -13.89 -11.32 -9.22
N LYS A 124 -14.16 -12.49 -9.81
CA LYS A 124 -13.18 -13.45 -10.34
C LYS A 124 -12.31 -12.94 -11.50
N ASP A 125 -12.66 -11.81 -12.13
CA ASP A 125 -11.93 -11.22 -13.24
C ASP A 125 -11.03 -10.07 -12.80
N GLY A 126 -10.57 -10.08 -11.54
CA GLY A 126 -9.82 -8.96 -10.98
C GLY A 126 -8.41 -8.74 -11.56
N GLY A 127 -7.94 -9.62 -12.45
CA GLY A 127 -6.76 -9.36 -13.29
C GLY A 127 -7.02 -8.39 -14.45
N ARG A 128 -8.27 -7.98 -14.68
CA ARG A 128 -8.61 -6.96 -15.69
C ARG A 128 -8.39 -5.54 -15.15
N PRO A 129 -8.21 -4.56 -16.05
CA PRO A 129 -8.18 -3.15 -15.68
C PRO A 129 -9.40 -2.74 -14.86
N VAL A 130 -9.18 -1.93 -13.84
CA VAL A 130 -10.26 -1.30 -13.09
C VAL A 130 -10.82 -0.13 -13.89
N THR A 131 -12.13 0.03 -13.91
CA THR A 131 -12.77 1.19 -14.55
C THR A 131 -12.82 2.39 -13.61
N ALA A 132 -13.08 3.58 -14.16
CA ALA A 132 -13.30 4.78 -13.33
C ALA A 132 -14.49 4.62 -12.37
N GLN A 133 -15.58 3.97 -12.82
CA GLN A 133 -16.77 3.71 -11.98
C GLN A 133 -16.44 2.78 -10.81
N GLU A 134 -15.72 1.68 -11.07
CA GLU A 134 -15.31 0.74 -10.03
C GLU A 134 -14.31 1.37 -9.04
N THR A 135 -13.41 2.22 -9.55
CA THR A 135 -12.49 2.99 -8.72
C THR A 135 -13.24 3.97 -7.82
N ALA A 136 -14.22 4.70 -8.36
CA ALA A 136 -15.02 5.66 -7.60
C ALA A 136 -15.85 4.96 -6.50
N ASP A 137 -16.50 3.84 -6.81
CA ASP A 137 -17.26 3.04 -5.84
C ASP A 137 -16.36 2.57 -4.69
N ALA A 138 -15.23 1.95 -5.00
CA ALA A 138 -14.31 1.41 -3.99
C ALA A 138 -13.67 2.52 -3.13
N LEU A 139 -13.26 3.64 -3.74
CA LEU A 139 -12.68 4.76 -3.01
C LEU A 139 -13.71 5.41 -2.08
N SER A 140 -14.94 5.62 -2.55
CA SER A 140 -16.02 6.20 -1.74
C SER A 140 -16.26 5.37 -0.48
N GLN A 141 -16.41 4.05 -0.64
CA GLN A 141 -16.66 3.14 0.48
C GLN A 141 -15.51 3.13 1.48
N VAL A 142 -14.26 3.04 1.01
CA VAL A 142 -13.08 3.01 1.88
C VAL A 142 -12.88 4.34 2.62
N ILE A 143 -12.98 5.47 1.91
CA ILE A 143 -12.76 6.80 2.49
C ILE A 143 -13.83 7.14 3.53
N ILE A 144 -15.11 6.92 3.20
CA ILE A 144 -16.21 7.17 4.14
C ILE A 144 -16.01 6.32 5.39
N ARG A 145 -15.70 5.03 5.22
CA ARG A 145 -15.52 4.12 6.36
C ARG A 145 -14.31 4.48 7.22
N LEU A 146 -13.21 4.91 6.62
CA LEU A 146 -12.04 5.41 7.35
C LEU A 146 -12.35 6.70 8.10
N SER A 147 -13.10 7.61 7.49
CA SER A 147 -13.54 8.86 8.12
C SER A 147 -14.43 8.58 9.35
N ASP A 148 -15.47 7.76 9.19
CA ASP A 148 -16.40 7.41 10.28
C ASP A 148 -15.68 6.80 11.49
N ARG A 149 -14.64 6.00 11.24
CA ARG A 149 -13.83 5.34 12.28
C ARG A 149 -12.81 6.27 12.94
N SER A 150 -12.43 7.36 12.28
CA SER A 150 -11.46 8.33 12.79
C SER A 150 -12.10 9.40 13.68
N LEU A 151 -13.43 9.57 13.61
CA LEU A 151 -14.16 10.49 14.47
C LEU A 151 -14.27 9.92 15.89
N PRO A 152 -14.00 10.72 16.94
CA PRO A 152 -14.28 10.30 18.31
C PRO A 152 -15.79 10.01 18.45
N PRO A 153 -16.20 9.03 19.27
CA PRO A 153 -17.62 8.76 19.50
C PRO A 153 -18.29 10.06 19.94
N GLN A 154 -19.31 10.49 19.19
CA GLN A 154 -20.18 11.58 19.61
C GLN A 154 -20.78 11.14 20.94
N LYS A 155 -20.45 11.86 22.03
CA LYS A 155 -21.17 11.68 23.28
C LYS A 155 -22.59 12.15 23.00
N ASP A 156 -23.52 11.20 22.96
CA ASP A 156 -24.95 11.49 22.88
C ASP A 156 -25.30 12.57 23.91
N GLN A 157 -25.94 13.65 23.44
CA GLN A 157 -26.52 14.70 24.28
C GLN A 157 -27.82 14.22 24.92
#